data_AF-A0A7T1I8N6-F1
#
_entry.id   AF-A0A7T1I8N6-F1
#
_cell.length_a   1.000
_cell.length_b   1.000
_cell.length_c   1.000
_cell.angle_alpha   90.00
_cell.angle_beta   90.00
_cell.angle_gamma   90.00
#
_symmetry.space_group_name_H-M   'P 1'
#
loop_
_entity.id
_entity.type
_entity.pdbx_description
1 polymer ?
#
loop_
_entity_poly.entity_id
_entity_poly.type
_entity_poly.pdbx_seq_one_letter_code
_entity_poly.pdbx_strand_id
1 'polypeptide(L)'
;MLQEAFGNAGTDPTAFRGNEATLAETLNSSGLQITVELRSAEELNGAAAAYAAQGHTGTERIYVNADWLASGPGAAEISQVLLEETGHAIDQRLNAELDSPGDEGELFAALLLGQSLSEGQLVRISVDADHQIMALDGVQVAVQTSEVAPDRIIISSDFESNPFNLGWTTEGEGASWTSSDAAAGIYSLRVEDNYWASPLIETTLNQWYNLSFKTKAP
;
A
#
# COMPACT_ATOMS: atom_id res chain seq x y z
N MET A 1 -14.20 -2.11 12.78
CA MET A 1 -13.51 -2.90 11.74
C MET A 1 -14.28 -2.96 10.42
N LEU A 2 -15.22 -3.89 10.14
CA LEU A 2 -15.83 -3.95 8.78
C LEU A 2 -16.55 -2.66 8.38
N GLN A 3 -17.47 -2.16 9.21
CA GLN A 3 -18.12 -0.86 9.02
C GLN A 3 -17.14 0.33 8.98
N GLU A 4 -15.96 0.18 9.58
CA GLU A 4 -14.96 1.24 9.69
C GLU A 4 -14.09 1.31 8.43
N ALA A 5 -13.71 0.16 7.87
CA ALA A 5 -12.96 0.07 6.62
C ALA A 5 -13.88 0.27 5.39
N PHE A 6 -15.03 -0.41 5.36
CA PHE A 6 -15.82 -0.60 4.15
C PHE A 6 -17.16 0.16 4.15
N GLY A 7 -17.46 0.89 5.22
CA GLY A 7 -18.80 1.44 5.45
C GLY A 7 -19.15 2.70 4.67
N ASN A 8 -18.19 3.27 3.94
CA ASN A 8 -18.28 4.61 3.34
C ASN A 8 -18.43 4.60 1.81
N ALA A 9 -18.51 3.42 1.20
CA ALA A 9 -18.81 3.20 -0.22
C ALA A 9 -20.13 3.81 -0.73
N GLY A 10 -21.08 4.11 0.18
CA GLY A 10 -22.41 4.62 -0.19
C GLY A 10 -23.47 3.52 -0.42
N THR A 11 -23.13 2.25 -0.16
CA THR A 11 -24.09 1.14 -0.09
C THR A 11 -25.19 1.41 0.92
N ASP A 12 -26.44 1.05 0.59
CA ASP A 12 -27.56 1.17 1.53
C ASP A 12 -27.24 0.41 2.84
N PRO A 13 -27.42 1.01 4.03
CA PRO A 13 -27.04 0.37 5.29
C PRO A 13 -27.76 -0.97 5.57
N THR A 14 -28.95 -1.18 5.03
CA THR A 14 -29.65 -2.47 5.17
C THR A 14 -29.08 -3.51 4.22
N ALA A 15 -28.76 -3.12 2.99
CA ALA A 15 -28.05 -3.98 2.04
C ALA A 15 -26.66 -4.38 2.57
N PHE A 16 -25.88 -3.42 3.07
CA PHE A 16 -24.56 -3.67 3.66
C PHE A 16 -24.63 -4.72 4.77
N ARG A 17 -25.56 -4.57 5.74
CA ARG A 17 -25.76 -5.57 6.80
C ARG A 17 -26.19 -6.94 6.28
N GLY A 18 -26.98 -6.97 5.20
CA GLY A 18 -27.35 -8.22 4.54
C GLY A 18 -26.14 -8.92 3.90
N ASN A 19 -25.26 -8.13 3.27
CA ASN A 19 -24.01 -8.62 2.68
C ASN A 19 -23.03 -9.09 3.76
N GLU A 20 -22.92 -8.39 4.90
CA GLU A 20 -22.14 -8.85 6.06
C GLU A 20 -22.58 -10.23 6.56
N ALA A 21 -23.89 -10.45 6.68
CA ALA A 21 -24.43 -11.75 7.09
C ALA A 21 -24.10 -12.86 6.07
N THR A 22 -24.22 -12.55 4.78
CA THR A 22 -23.91 -13.48 3.68
C THR A 22 -22.41 -13.81 3.64
N LEU A 23 -21.55 -12.80 3.83
CA LEU A 23 -20.10 -12.97 3.93
C LEU A 23 -19.75 -13.87 5.11
N ALA A 24 -20.35 -13.66 6.28
CA ALA A 24 -20.11 -14.48 7.45
C ALA A 24 -20.50 -15.96 7.22
N GLU A 25 -21.62 -16.23 6.54
CA GLU A 25 -22.02 -17.61 6.19
C GLU A 25 -21.03 -18.24 5.20
N THR A 26 -20.58 -17.48 4.21
CA THR A 26 -19.59 -17.92 3.20
C THR A 26 -18.25 -18.27 3.86
N LEU A 27 -17.77 -17.41 4.77
CA LEU A 27 -16.53 -17.62 5.51
C LEU A 27 -16.60 -18.88 6.39
N ASN A 28 -17.76 -19.17 7.01
CA ASN A 28 -17.94 -20.33 7.87
C ASN A 28 -18.13 -21.66 7.10
N SER A 29 -18.38 -21.61 5.80
CA SER A 29 -18.68 -22.79 4.99
C SER A 29 -17.55 -23.14 4.02
N SER A 30 -17.23 -22.23 3.10
CA SER A 30 -16.28 -22.45 2.00
C SER A 30 -15.05 -21.54 2.06
N GLY A 31 -15.01 -20.59 3.00
CA GLY A 31 -14.06 -19.48 2.95
C GLY A 31 -14.35 -18.55 1.76
N LEU A 32 -13.43 -17.63 1.48
CA LEU A 32 -13.61 -16.62 0.42
C LEU A 32 -13.62 -17.22 -0.99
N GLN A 33 -13.03 -18.42 -1.19
CA GLN A 33 -12.91 -19.07 -2.51
C GLN A 33 -12.14 -18.26 -3.56
N ILE A 34 -11.20 -17.43 -3.12
CA ILE A 34 -10.34 -16.62 -4.00
C ILE A 34 -9.15 -17.46 -4.47
N THR A 35 -8.84 -17.39 -5.76
CA THR A 35 -7.62 -18.01 -6.30
C THR A 35 -6.41 -17.14 -5.97
N VAL A 36 -5.29 -17.73 -5.54
CA VAL A 36 -4.01 -17.02 -5.43
C VAL A 36 -3.10 -17.50 -6.55
N GLU A 37 -2.50 -16.57 -7.27
CA GLU A 37 -1.67 -16.87 -8.43
C GLU A 37 -0.39 -16.03 -8.43
N LEU A 38 0.73 -16.65 -8.77
CA LEU A 38 2.01 -15.95 -8.88
C LEU A 38 2.16 -15.32 -10.27
N ARG A 39 2.59 -14.06 -10.30
CA ARG A 39 2.93 -13.31 -11.53
C ARG A 39 4.25 -12.58 -11.36
N SER A 40 4.89 -12.23 -12.45
CA SER A 40 6.15 -11.48 -12.43
C SER A 40 5.93 -10.03 -11.99
N ALA A 41 6.99 -9.36 -11.52
CA ALA A 41 6.95 -7.94 -11.23
C ALA A 41 6.64 -7.11 -12.48
N GLU A 42 7.09 -7.55 -13.66
CA GLU A 42 6.78 -6.88 -14.93
C GLU A 42 5.27 -6.91 -15.22
N GLU A 43 4.62 -8.07 -15.06
CA GLU A 43 3.18 -8.21 -15.25
C GLU A 43 2.36 -7.43 -14.21
N LEU A 44 2.89 -7.25 -13.01
CA LEU A 44 2.23 -6.53 -11.91
C LEU A 44 2.70 -5.08 -11.75
N ASN A 45 3.41 -4.52 -12.74
CA ASN A 45 3.97 -3.15 -12.69
C ASN A 45 4.78 -2.84 -11.41
N GLY A 46 5.38 -3.86 -10.79
CA GLY A 46 6.14 -3.73 -9.55
C GLY A 46 5.34 -3.83 -8.24
N ALA A 47 4.01 -3.96 -8.28
CA ALA A 47 3.18 -4.15 -7.09
C ALA A 47 3.56 -5.42 -6.31
N ALA A 48 3.29 -5.46 -4.99
CA ALA A 48 3.52 -6.64 -4.15
C ALA A 48 2.49 -7.73 -4.45
N ALA A 49 1.24 -7.32 -4.54
CA ALA A 49 0.12 -8.12 -4.96
C ALA A 49 -0.94 -7.23 -5.64
N ALA A 50 -1.96 -7.89 -6.18
CA ALA A 50 -3.09 -7.21 -6.79
C ALA A 50 -4.34 -8.06 -6.70
N TYR A 51 -5.44 -7.48 -6.25
CA TYR A 51 -6.76 -8.07 -6.21
C TYR A 51 -7.53 -7.78 -7.49
N ALA A 52 -8.18 -8.80 -8.04
CA ALA A 52 -9.09 -8.68 -9.17
C ALA A 52 -10.41 -9.39 -8.88
N ALA A 53 -11.51 -8.63 -8.83
CA ALA A 53 -12.87 -9.18 -8.79
C ALA A 53 -13.16 -10.07 -10.02
N GLN A 54 -12.57 -9.73 -11.17
CA GLN A 54 -12.60 -10.54 -12.39
C GLN A 54 -11.21 -10.63 -13.01
N GLY A 55 -10.50 -11.74 -12.77
CA GLY A 55 -9.17 -11.97 -13.32
C GLY A 55 -9.16 -12.29 -14.82
N HIS A 56 -7.96 -12.51 -15.38
CA HIS A 56 -7.75 -12.82 -16.81
C HIS A 56 -8.44 -14.11 -17.28
N THR A 57 -8.80 -15.01 -16.36
CA THR A 57 -9.58 -16.24 -16.63
C THR A 57 -11.08 -16.08 -16.35
N GLY A 58 -11.54 -14.89 -15.98
CA GLY A 58 -12.93 -14.60 -15.65
C GLY A 58 -13.34 -14.94 -14.21
N THR A 59 -12.38 -15.36 -13.36
CA THR A 59 -12.63 -15.67 -11.94
C THR A 59 -11.85 -14.73 -11.02
N GLU A 60 -12.41 -14.46 -9.85
CA GLU A 60 -11.79 -13.67 -8.80
C GLU A 60 -10.42 -14.23 -8.38
N ARG A 61 -9.45 -13.34 -8.14
CA ARG A 61 -8.07 -13.73 -7.88
C ARG A 61 -7.27 -12.67 -7.15
N ILE A 62 -6.31 -13.12 -6.35
CA ILE A 62 -5.18 -12.32 -5.87
C ILE A 62 -3.94 -12.76 -6.66
N TYR A 63 -3.34 -11.83 -7.39
CA TYR A 63 -2.03 -12.02 -7.99
C TYR A 63 -0.97 -11.61 -6.99
N VAL A 64 0.08 -12.41 -6.83
CA VAL A 64 1.21 -12.09 -5.94
C VAL A 64 2.48 -12.04 -6.76
N ASN A 65 3.29 -11.01 -6.52
CA ASN A 65 4.54 -10.80 -7.23
C ASN A 65 5.59 -11.84 -6.79
N ALA A 66 5.90 -12.75 -7.71
CA ALA A 66 6.87 -13.81 -7.50
C ALA A 66 8.29 -13.27 -7.28
N ASP A 67 8.64 -12.16 -7.94
CA ASP A 67 9.97 -11.54 -7.82
C ASP A 67 10.13 -10.83 -6.48
N TRP A 68 9.07 -10.17 -5.99
CA TRP A 68 9.04 -9.66 -4.62
C TRP A 68 9.15 -10.79 -3.60
N LEU A 69 8.38 -11.88 -3.71
CA LEU A 69 8.54 -13.03 -2.82
C LEU A 69 9.96 -13.62 -2.86
N ALA A 70 10.60 -13.64 -4.04
CA ALA A 70 11.97 -14.11 -4.20
C ALA A 70 13.02 -13.17 -3.59
N SER A 71 12.70 -11.89 -3.37
CA SER A 71 13.58 -10.93 -2.68
C SER A 71 13.70 -11.22 -1.18
N GLY A 72 12.78 -12.02 -0.63
CA GLY A 72 12.79 -12.53 0.74
C GLY A 72 12.07 -11.66 1.78
N PRO A 73 10.84 -11.17 1.51
CA PRO A 73 10.06 -10.41 2.48
C PRO A 73 9.77 -11.23 3.73
N GLY A 74 9.62 -10.54 4.86
CA GLY A 74 9.29 -11.19 6.12
C GLY A 74 7.88 -11.77 6.12
N ALA A 75 7.63 -12.81 6.91
CA ALA A 75 6.29 -13.40 7.03
C ALA A 75 5.20 -12.38 7.46
N ALA A 76 5.57 -11.37 8.24
CA ALA A 76 4.66 -10.29 8.64
C ALA A 76 4.26 -9.40 7.45
N GLU A 77 5.21 -9.09 6.57
CA GLU A 77 4.99 -8.28 5.37
C GLU A 77 4.13 -9.04 4.35
N ILE A 78 4.43 -10.32 4.13
CA ILE A 78 3.60 -11.21 3.31
C ILE A 78 2.18 -11.29 3.86
N SER A 79 2.02 -11.41 5.18
CA SER A 79 0.71 -11.45 5.81
C SER A 79 -0.06 -10.15 5.64
N GLN A 80 0.61 -9.00 5.77
CA GLN A 80 -0.01 -7.70 5.60
C GLN A 80 -0.53 -7.51 4.17
N VAL A 81 0.32 -7.76 3.17
CA VAL A 81 -0.04 -7.69 1.75
C VAL A 81 -1.22 -8.59 1.42
N LEU A 82 -1.20 -9.85 1.85
CA LEU A 82 -2.32 -10.76 1.59
C LEU A 82 -3.61 -10.36 2.31
N LEU A 83 -3.51 -9.77 3.50
CA LEU A 83 -4.68 -9.27 4.24
C LEU A 83 -5.28 -8.03 3.59
N GLU A 84 -4.46 -7.17 3.00
CA GLU A 84 -4.86 -6.00 2.23
C GLU A 84 -5.66 -6.40 0.99
N GLU A 85 -5.14 -7.32 0.19
CA GLU A 85 -5.86 -7.86 -0.99
C GLU A 85 -7.13 -8.64 -0.60
N THR A 86 -7.10 -9.28 0.57
CA THR A 86 -8.31 -9.89 1.14
C THR A 86 -9.32 -8.84 1.57
N GLY A 87 -8.87 -7.67 2.02
CA GLY A 87 -9.69 -6.51 2.36
C GLY A 87 -10.47 -6.00 1.15
N HIS A 88 -9.81 -5.76 0.02
CA HIS A 88 -10.48 -5.39 -1.24
C HIS A 88 -11.52 -6.43 -1.67
N ALA A 89 -11.19 -7.72 -1.53
CA ALA A 89 -12.14 -8.79 -1.82
C ALA A 89 -13.37 -8.78 -0.88
N ILE A 90 -13.18 -8.39 0.38
CA ILE A 90 -14.28 -8.22 1.33
C ILE A 90 -15.09 -6.97 0.97
N ASP A 91 -14.46 -5.85 0.64
CA ASP A 91 -15.13 -4.63 0.19
C ASP A 91 -16.04 -4.93 -1.00
N GLN A 92 -15.52 -5.60 -2.03
CA GLN A 92 -16.27 -6.05 -3.21
C GLN A 92 -17.51 -6.90 -2.86
N ARG A 93 -17.46 -7.71 -1.79
CA ARG A 93 -18.60 -8.52 -1.32
C ARG A 93 -19.61 -7.71 -0.52
N LEU A 94 -19.15 -6.70 0.21
CA LEU A 94 -19.99 -5.85 1.05
C LEU A 94 -20.66 -4.74 0.24
N ASN A 95 -19.96 -4.20 -0.76
CA ASN A 95 -20.36 -3.00 -1.49
C ASN A 95 -20.58 -3.20 -2.99
N ALA A 96 -20.34 -4.40 -3.52
CA ALA A 96 -20.45 -4.68 -4.96
C ALA A 96 -19.58 -3.71 -5.78
N GLU A 97 -20.14 -3.00 -6.76
CA GLU A 97 -19.38 -2.07 -7.61
C GLU A 97 -19.13 -0.70 -6.95
N LEU A 98 -19.65 -0.48 -5.73
CA LEU A 98 -19.42 0.75 -4.98
C LEU A 98 -18.16 0.61 -4.14
N ASP A 99 -17.01 0.76 -4.77
CA ASP A 99 -15.72 0.71 -4.09
C ASP A 99 -15.62 1.73 -2.95
N SER A 100 -15.07 1.31 -1.81
CA SER A 100 -14.83 2.22 -0.68
C SER A 100 -13.72 3.22 -1.02
N PRO A 101 -13.80 4.49 -0.59
CA PRO A 101 -12.76 5.46 -0.95
C PRO A 101 -11.40 5.20 -0.29
N GLY A 102 -10.32 5.37 -1.06
CA GLY A 102 -8.95 5.24 -0.59
C GLY A 102 -8.43 3.82 -0.81
N ASP A 103 -7.54 3.36 0.06
CA ASP A 103 -7.11 1.97 0.15
C ASP A 103 -7.74 1.30 1.39
N GLU A 104 -8.99 0.88 1.25
CA GLU A 104 -9.74 0.21 2.31
C GLU A 104 -9.16 -1.16 2.67
N GLY A 105 -8.42 -1.78 1.75
CA GLY A 105 -7.64 -2.99 1.97
C GLY A 105 -6.57 -2.78 3.03
N GLU A 106 -5.74 -1.74 2.87
CA GLU A 106 -4.65 -1.41 3.79
C GLU A 106 -5.22 -1.03 5.15
N LEU A 107 -6.31 -0.24 5.16
CA LEU A 107 -7.02 0.10 6.39
C LEU A 107 -7.50 -1.15 7.13
N PHE A 108 -8.14 -2.07 6.42
CA PHE A 108 -8.62 -3.32 6.97
C PHE A 108 -7.48 -4.16 7.54
N ALA A 109 -6.39 -4.34 6.80
CA ALA A 109 -5.22 -5.10 7.23
C ALA A 109 -4.61 -4.50 8.51
N ALA A 110 -4.45 -3.18 8.57
CA ALA A 110 -3.93 -2.48 9.72
C ALA A 110 -4.83 -2.65 10.97
N LEU A 111 -6.15 -2.50 10.81
CA LEU A 111 -7.11 -2.69 11.91
C LEU A 111 -7.12 -4.13 12.42
N LEU A 112 -7.09 -5.11 11.51
CA LEU A 112 -7.09 -6.53 11.86
C LEU A 112 -5.81 -6.95 12.60
N LEU A 113 -4.67 -6.38 12.20
CA LEU A 113 -3.38 -6.60 12.84
C LEU A 113 -3.18 -5.76 14.12
N GLY A 114 -4.14 -4.93 14.49
CA GLY A 114 -4.07 -4.06 15.67
C GLY A 114 -2.98 -2.98 15.57
N GLN A 115 -2.62 -2.58 14.36
CA GLN A 115 -1.60 -1.56 14.13
C GLN A 115 -2.13 -0.18 14.51
N SER A 116 -1.28 0.64 15.13
CA SER A 116 -1.58 2.05 15.39
C SER A 116 -1.17 2.89 14.18
N LEU A 117 -2.17 3.41 13.46
CA LEU A 117 -1.94 4.32 12.33
C LEU A 117 -1.80 5.75 12.84
N SER A 118 -0.78 6.46 12.33
CA SER A 118 -0.67 7.91 12.54
C SER A 118 -1.70 8.68 11.71
N GLU A 119 -1.98 9.92 12.07
CA GLU A 119 -2.88 10.79 11.28
C GLU A 119 -2.41 10.92 9.82
N GLY A 120 -1.10 11.02 9.59
CA GLY A 120 -0.54 11.07 8.23
C GLY A 120 -0.79 9.79 7.44
N GLN A 121 -0.71 8.62 8.07
CA GLN A 121 -1.04 7.34 7.43
C GLN A 121 -2.54 7.25 7.13
N LEU A 122 -3.40 7.64 8.07
CA LEU A 122 -4.85 7.66 7.86
C LEU A 122 -5.23 8.58 6.69
N VAL A 123 -4.60 9.76 6.60
CA VAL A 123 -4.82 10.69 5.48
C VAL A 123 -4.36 10.06 4.17
N ARG A 124 -3.14 9.49 4.11
CA ARG A 124 -2.64 8.81 2.91
C ARG A 124 -3.60 7.69 2.48
N ILE A 125 -3.96 6.79 3.39
CA ILE A 125 -4.90 5.68 3.10
C ILE A 125 -6.20 6.22 2.53
N SER A 126 -6.77 7.26 3.14
CA SER A 126 -8.08 7.79 2.73
C SER A 126 -8.11 8.46 1.36
N VAL A 127 -6.96 8.69 0.73
CA VAL A 127 -6.85 9.34 -0.58
C VAL A 127 -6.03 8.53 -1.57
N ASP A 128 -5.61 7.32 -1.19
CA ASP A 128 -4.82 6.47 -2.07
C ASP A 128 -5.67 6.03 -3.28
N ALA A 129 -5.00 5.85 -4.41
CA ALA A 129 -5.60 5.45 -5.66
C ALA A 129 -4.83 4.23 -6.20
N ASP A 130 -5.08 3.10 -5.57
CA ASP A 130 -4.50 1.77 -5.79
C ASP A 130 -5.06 1.04 -7.03
N HIS A 131 -5.97 1.67 -7.75
CA HIS A 131 -6.61 1.10 -8.92
C HIS A 131 -5.68 1.12 -10.14
N GLN A 132 -5.48 -0.04 -10.77
CA GLN A 132 -4.69 -0.18 -11.99
C GLN A 132 -5.40 -1.04 -13.04
N ILE A 133 -4.93 -0.91 -14.29
CA ILE A 133 -5.26 -1.86 -15.36
C ILE A 133 -3.97 -2.60 -15.73
N MET A 134 -3.97 -3.92 -15.62
CA MET A 134 -2.83 -4.78 -15.95
C MET A 134 -3.12 -5.66 -17.16
N ALA A 135 -2.11 -5.92 -17.99
CA ALA A 135 -2.21 -6.83 -19.13
C ALA A 135 -1.69 -8.22 -18.74
N LEU A 136 -2.59 -9.13 -18.39
CA LEU A 136 -2.26 -10.50 -17.95
C LEU A 136 -2.68 -11.49 -19.04
N ASP A 137 -1.71 -12.22 -19.58
CA ASP A 137 -1.89 -13.12 -20.73
C ASP A 137 -2.60 -12.45 -21.94
N GLY A 138 -2.36 -11.14 -22.12
CA GLY A 138 -2.98 -10.32 -23.16
C GLY A 138 -4.42 -9.86 -22.86
N VAL A 139 -4.96 -10.15 -21.67
CA VAL A 139 -6.26 -9.66 -21.19
C VAL A 139 -6.05 -8.44 -20.30
N GLN A 140 -6.80 -7.36 -20.53
CA GLN A 140 -6.81 -6.23 -19.62
C GLN A 140 -7.68 -6.54 -18.40
N VAL A 141 -7.06 -6.48 -17.22
CA VAL A 141 -7.66 -6.81 -15.94
C VAL A 141 -7.64 -5.55 -15.07
N ALA A 142 -8.81 -5.15 -14.57
CA ALA A 142 -8.90 -4.11 -13.55
C ALA A 142 -8.53 -4.71 -12.19
N VAL A 143 -7.65 -4.03 -11.48
CA VAL A 143 -7.11 -4.47 -10.19
C VAL A 143 -7.05 -3.33 -9.19
N GLN A 144 -7.04 -3.68 -7.92
CA GLN A 144 -6.53 -2.86 -6.82
C GLN A 144 -5.20 -3.46 -6.38
N THR A 145 -4.23 -2.63 -6.00
CA THR A 145 -2.84 -3.08 -5.79
C THR A 145 -2.29 -2.67 -4.45
N SER A 146 -1.75 -3.65 -3.73
CA SER A 146 -0.82 -3.38 -2.65
C SER A 146 0.58 -3.09 -3.21
N GLU A 147 1.10 -1.92 -2.87
CA GLU A 147 2.52 -1.63 -3.06
C GLU A 147 3.29 -2.07 -1.83
N VAL A 148 4.45 -2.71 -2.02
CA VAL A 148 5.42 -2.74 -0.94
C VAL A 148 5.84 -1.30 -0.78
N ALA A 149 5.38 -0.62 0.28
CA ALA A 149 5.91 0.69 0.61
C ALA A 149 7.45 0.53 0.61
N PRO A 150 8.16 1.07 -0.39
CA PRO A 150 9.57 0.76 -0.58
C PRO A 150 10.26 1.21 0.68
N ASP A 151 10.74 0.24 1.46
CA ASP A 151 11.28 0.35 2.81
C ASP A 151 11.03 1.71 3.44
N ARG A 152 9.94 1.85 4.20
CA ARG A 152 9.68 3.08 4.98
C ARG A 152 10.89 3.37 5.86
N ILE A 153 11.77 4.28 5.44
CA ILE A 153 12.96 4.64 6.21
C ILE A 153 12.54 5.64 7.28
N ILE A 154 12.20 5.12 8.45
CA ILE A 154 12.07 5.93 9.66
C ILE A 154 13.50 6.31 10.11
N ILE A 155 14.05 7.39 9.56
CA ILE A 155 15.27 7.99 10.13
C ILE A 155 14.85 8.75 11.40
N SER A 156 14.87 8.09 12.56
CA SER A 156 14.69 8.76 13.85
C SER A 156 15.97 9.47 14.31
N SER A 157 16.57 10.30 13.45
CA SER A 157 17.54 11.29 13.90
C SER A 157 16.86 12.65 13.93
N ASP A 158 16.80 13.22 15.12
CA ASP A 158 16.64 14.65 15.31
C ASP A 158 17.57 15.41 14.35
N PHE A 159 17.01 16.16 13.39
CA PHE A 159 17.79 17.07 12.57
C PHE A 159 18.15 18.31 13.40
N GLU A 160 18.99 18.16 14.42
CA GLU A 160 19.70 19.28 15.06
C GLU A 160 20.83 19.82 14.16
N SER A 161 21.15 19.13 13.06
CA SER A 161 22.17 19.55 12.10
C SER A 161 21.69 19.38 10.67
N ASN A 162 21.83 20.43 9.87
CA ASN A 162 21.54 20.44 8.44
C ASN A 162 22.12 19.18 7.74
N PRO A 163 21.34 18.39 6.96
CA PRO A 163 21.84 17.21 6.25
C PRO A 163 23.07 17.49 5.39
N PHE A 164 23.17 18.70 4.82
CA PHE A 164 24.36 19.12 4.07
C PHE A 164 25.63 19.15 4.94
N ASN A 165 25.52 19.41 6.26
CA ASN A 165 26.65 19.35 7.19
C ASN A 165 27.07 17.91 7.54
N LEU A 166 26.20 16.93 7.26
CA LEU A 166 26.49 15.49 7.37
C LEU A 166 26.93 14.89 6.02
N GLY A 167 27.18 15.74 5.02
CA GLY A 167 27.73 15.34 3.72
C GLY A 167 26.70 14.94 2.68
N TRP A 168 25.41 15.22 2.90
CA TRP A 168 24.40 15.04 1.87
C TRP A 168 24.60 16.09 0.77
N THR A 169 24.46 15.71 -0.49
CA THR A 169 24.53 16.63 -1.64
C THR A 169 23.28 16.46 -2.51
N THR A 170 22.73 17.57 -2.98
CA THR A 170 21.67 17.59 -4.00
C THR A 170 22.26 18.22 -5.25
N GLU A 171 22.32 17.50 -6.37
CA GLU A 171 22.54 18.11 -7.69
C GLU A 171 21.50 17.53 -8.66
N GLY A 172 20.70 18.39 -9.29
CA GLY A 172 19.56 18.03 -10.15
C GLY A 172 18.31 18.89 -9.89
N GLU A 173 17.45 19.07 -10.89
CA GLU A 173 16.15 19.71 -10.67
C GLU A 173 15.24 18.76 -9.87
N GLY A 174 14.63 19.24 -8.79
CA GLY A 174 13.57 18.50 -8.08
C GLY A 174 13.76 18.28 -6.59
N ALA A 175 14.95 18.53 -6.02
CA ALA A 175 15.12 18.51 -4.57
C ALA A 175 15.90 19.71 -4.05
N SER A 176 15.18 20.73 -3.59
CA SER A 176 15.74 21.81 -2.78
C SER A 176 15.26 21.66 -1.35
N TRP A 177 16.20 21.47 -0.42
CA TRP A 177 15.90 21.52 1.02
C TRP A 177 16.45 22.83 1.57
N THR A 178 15.57 23.71 2.08
CA THR A 178 16.01 24.89 2.82
C THR A 178 15.91 24.62 4.32
N SER A 179 16.73 25.29 5.13
CA SER A 179 16.62 25.19 6.60
C SER A 179 15.27 25.70 7.14
N SER A 180 14.48 26.41 6.32
CA SER A 180 13.09 26.77 6.61
C SER A 180 12.09 25.62 6.45
N ASP A 181 12.46 24.54 5.75
CA ASP A 181 11.60 23.38 5.51
C ASP A 181 11.73 22.31 6.60
N ALA A 182 12.53 22.56 7.65
CA ALA A 182 12.79 21.67 8.78
C ALA A 182 11.60 21.59 9.78
N ALA A 183 10.39 21.42 9.27
CA ALA A 183 9.21 21.10 10.07
C ALA A 183 9.06 19.58 10.23
N ALA A 184 8.36 19.14 11.28
CA ALA A 184 7.98 17.73 11.41
C ALA A 184 7.08 17.35 10.23
N GLY A 185 7.31 16.18 9.64
CA GLY A 185 6.55 15.75 8.47
C GLY A 185 7.05 14.44 7.86
N ILE A 186 6.27 13.94 6.89
CA ILE A 186 6.67 12.85 6.00
C ILE A 186 6.88 13.46 4.63
N TYR A 187 8.01 13.17 4.01
CA TYR A 187 8.38 13.66 2.68
C TYR A 187 8.73 12.46 1.80
N SER A 188 8.18 12.44 0.60
CA SER A 188 8.46 11.41 -0.39
C SER A 188 9.58 11.88 -1.31
N LEU A 189 10.59 11.03 -1.50
CA LEU A 189 11.74 11.29 -2.37
C LEU A 189 11.84 10.18 -3.41
N ARG A 190 12.08 10.54 -4.66
CA ARG A 190 12.45 9.58 -5.72
C ARG A 190 13.92 9.76 -6.06
N VAL A 191 14.68 8.66 -6.07
CA VAL A 191 16.08 8.69 -6.53
C VAL A 191 16.08 8.61 -8.05
N GLU A 192 16.16 9.74 -8.75
CA GLU A 192 16.08 9.75 -10.22
C GLU A 192 17.42 9.55 -10.94
N ASP A 193 18.55 9.69 -10.22
CA ASP A 193 19.89 9.45 -10.76
C ASP A 193 20.85 8.86 -9.71
N ASN A 194 22.01 8.37 -10.18
CA ASN A 194 23.05 7.76 -9.35
C ASN A 194 23.82 8.77 -8.50
N TYR A 195 23.41 10.05 -8.47
CA TYR A 195 24.09 11.12 -7.76
C TYR A 195 23.50 11.37 -6.36
N TRP A 196 22.44 10.66 -6.00
CA TRP A 196 21.92 10.62 -4.64
C TRP A 196 22.66 9.61 -3.78
N ALA A 197 23.42 10.10 -2.80
CA ALA A 197 24.08 9.28 -1.79
C ALA A 197 23.63 9.69 -0.39
N SER A 198 23.05 8.74 0.35
CA SER A 198 22.92 8.87 1.80
C SER A 198 24.15 8.25 2.46
N PRO A 199 24.79 8.92 3.45
CA PRO A 199 25.83 8.28 4.25
C PRO A 199 25.27 7.22 5.22
N LEU A 200 23.94 7.09 5.31
CA LEU A 200 23.26 6.23 6.29
C LEU A 200 22.63 4.97 5.67
N ILE A 201 22.41 4.95 4.35
CA ILE A 201 21.73 3.87 3.63
C ILE A 201 22.27 3.75 2.21
N GLU A 202 22.21 2.53 1.65
CA GLU A 202 22.38 2.32 0.21
C GLU A 202 21.06 2.63 -0.51
N THR A 203 21.13 3.44 -1.56
CA THR A 203 19.97 3.86 -2.37
C THR A 203 19.99 3.14 -3.72
N THR A 204 18.80 2.86 -4.24
CA THR A 204 18.58 2.25 -5.56
C THR A 204 18.00 3.29 -6.51
N LEU A 205 18.49 3.28 -7.75
CA LEU A 205 17.99 4.16 -8.81
C LEU A 205 16.51 3.88 -9.12
N ASN A 206 15.75 4.95 -9.33
CA ASN A 206 14.31 5.03 -9.59
C ASN A 206 13.39 4.52 -8.47
N GLN A 207 13.92 4.27 -7.28
CA GLN A 207 13.14 3.87 -6.12
C GLN A 207 12.60 5.09 -5.36
N TRP A 208 11.36 4.99 -4.90
CA TRP A 208 10.76 5.96 -3.98
C TRP A 208 11.15 5.63 -2.53
N TYR A 209 11.29 6.66 -1.71
CA TYR A 209 11.61 6.56 -0.29
C TYR A 209 10.75 7.54 0.50
N ASN A 210 10.17 7.07 1.60
CA ASN A 210 9.44 7.92 2.54
C ASN A 210 10.34 8.28 3.73
N LEU A 211 10.67 9.56 3.84
CA LEU A 211 11.48 10.12 4.93
C LEU A 211 10.56 10.73 5.97
N SER A 212 10.63 10.25 7.21
CA SER A 212 9.85 10.79 8.33
C SER A 212 10.75 11.56 9.29
N PHE A 213 10.42 12.83 9.54
CA PHE A 213 11.15 13.70 10.47
C PHE A 213 10.28 14.01 11.69
N LYS A 214 10.88 13.93 12.88
CA LYS A 214 10.25 14.38 14.13
C LYS A 214 10.86 15.71 14.55
N THR A 215 10.02 16.68 14.92
CA THR A 215 10.49 17.84 15.68
C THR A 215 10.82 17.41 17.10
N LYS A 216 11.84 18.06 17.68
CA LYS A 216 12.16 17.90 19.10
C LYS A 216 10.97 18.38 19.93
N ALA A 217 10.52 17.57 20.89
CA ALA A 217 9.62 18.06 21.93
C ALA A 217 10.34 19.19 22.70
N PRO A 218 9.63 20.27 23.10
CA PRO A 218 10.24 21.39 23.81
C PRO A 218 10.97 20.97 25.09
#